data_AF-C2CGV0-F1
#
_entry.id   AF-C2CGV0-F1
#
_cell.length_a   1.000
_cell.length_b   1.000
_cell.length_c   1.000
_cell.angle_alpha   90.00
_cell.angle_beta   90.00
_cell.angle_gamma   90.00
#
_symmetry.space_group_name_H-M   'P 1'
#
loop_
_entity.id
_entity.type
_entity.pdbx_description
1 polymer ?
#
loop_
_entity_poly.entity_id
_entity_poly.type
_entity_poly.pdbx_seq_one_letter_code
_entity_poly.pdbx_strand_id
1 'polypeptide(L)'
;LLGDYLSNIFPFLKIRFIAINDCYDSINENGNGLDMDTQFKTLYYDLFSKELSEKVRSSIRQIKSQGKNINWAAPFGYIKDPKDKHSIIIDEKTAFIVKEAFDLLLKGYSCIQV
;
A
#
# COMPACT_ATOMS: atom_id res chain seq x y z
N LEU A 1 -3.68 -16.31 0.82
CA LEU A 1 -2.65 -16.08 1.89
C LEU A 1 -3.19 -16.52 3.24
N LEU A 2 -4.39 -16.08 3.61
CA LEU A 2 -5.04 -16.49 4.87
C LEU A 2 -5.27 -18.02 4.95
N GLY A 3 -5.59 -18.66 3.83
CA GLY A 3 -5.75 -20.12 3.76
C GLY A 3 -4.49 -20.92 4.12
N ASP A 4 -3.30 -20.47 3.71
CA ASP A 4 -2.03 -21.15 4.02
C ASP A 4 -1.68 -21.05 5.51
N TYR A 5 -2.04 -19.94 6.15
CA TYR A 5 -1.84 -19.76 7.59
C TYR A 5 -2.71 -20.71 8.40
N LEU A 6 -3.99 -20.82 8.04
CA LEU A 6 -4.95 -21.70 8.72
C LEU A 6 -4.66 -23.19 8.49
N SER A 7 -4.27 -23.57 7.27
CA SER A 7 -4.07 -24.98 6.89
C SER A 7 -2.69 -25.56 7.22
N ASN A 8 -1.62 -24.77 7.08
CA ASN A 8 -0.26 -25.28 7.17
C ASN A 8 0.51 -24.69 8.36
N ILE A 9 0.46 -23.37 8.56
CA ILE A 9 1.36 -22.69 9.50
C ILE A 9 0.89 -22.87 10.96
N PHE A 10 -0.39 -22.61 11.26
CA PHE A 10 -0.89 -22.74 12.63
C PHE A 10 -0.91 -24.19 13.14
N PRO A 11 -1.28 -25.20 12.33
CA PRO A 11 -1.15 -26.59 12.73
C PRO A 11 0.29 -27.01 12.95
N PHE A 12 1.23 -26.57 12.10
CA PHE A 12 2.66 -26.83 12.27
C PHE A 12 3.19 -26.27 13.59
N LEU A 13 2.76 -25.06 13.96
CA LEU A 13 3.16 -24.39 15.20
C LEU A 13 2.33 -24.84 16.43
N LYS A 14 1.37 -25.76 16.26
CA LYS A 14 0.43 -26.21 17.30
C LYS A 14 -0.32 -25.07 17.99
N ILE A 15 -0.68 -24.04 17.21
CA ILE A 15 -1.44 -22.88 17.69
C ILE A 15 -2.93 -23.14 17.47
N ARG A 16 -3.74 -22.95 18.52
CA ARG A 16 -5.21 -22.97 18.42
C ARG A 16 -5.71 -21.62 17.89
N PHE A 17 -6.34 -21.64 16.73
CA PHE A 17 -7.06 -20.50 16.17
C PHE A 17 -8.54 -20.59 16.53
N ILE A 18 -9.10 -19.48 17.06
CA ILE A 18 -10.50 -19.34 17.41
C ILE A 18 -11.02 -18.07 16.74
N ALA A 19 -11.96 -18.21 15.81
CA ALA A 19 -12.67 -17.08 15.23
C ALA A 19 -14.10 -17.04 15.77
N ILE A 20 -14.33 -16.16 16.74
CA ILE A 20 -15.62 -16.00 17.44
C ILE A 20 -16.72 -15.59 16.44
N ASN A 21 -16.41 -14.70 15.50
CA ASN A 21 -17.37 -14.21 14.52
C ASN A 21 -17.83 -15.30 13.54
N ASP A 22 -17.00 -16.31 13.32
CA ASP A 22 -17.26 -17.40 12.39
C ASP A 22 -17.67 -18.70 13.11
N CYS A 23 -17.83 -18.66 14.43
CA CYS A 23 -18.06 -19.83 15.29
C CYS A 23 -17.05 -20.96 15.02
N TYR A 24 -15.81 -20.58 14.69
CA TYR A 24 -14.77 -21.49 14.26
C TYR A 24 -13.74 -21.71 15.36
N ASP A 25 -13.43 -22.98 15.63
CA ASP A 25 -12.40 -23.40 16.58
C ASP A 25 -11.62 -24.57 16.00
N SER A 26 -10.33 -24.35 15.76
CA SER A 26 -9.38 -25.34 15.24
C SER A 26 -9.26 -26.63 16.06
N ILE A 27 -9.70 -26.66 17.33
CA ILE A 27 -9.72 -27.89 18.16
C ILE A 27 -10.89 -28.82 17.83
N ASN A 28 -12.02 -28.27 17.36
CA ASN A 28 -13.25 -29.04 17.12
C ASN A 28 -13.28 -29.67 15.72
N GLU A 29 -12.25 -29.46 14.92
CA GLU A 29 -12.09 -30.04 13.58
C GLU A 29 -11.75 -31.53 13.67
N ASN A 30 -12.78 -32.37 13.86
CA ASN A 30 -12.67 -33.82 13.80
C ASN A 30 -12.65 -34.30 12.34
N GLY A 31 -11.58 -34.05 11.59
CA GLY A 31 -11.41 -34.55 10.22
C GLY A 31 -10.39 -33.79 9.37
N ASN A 32 -9.84 -34.46 8.35
CA ASN A 32 -8.74 -34.02 7.49
C ASN A 32 -9.05 -32.79 6.60
N GLY A 33 -9.27 -31.62 7.20
CA GLY A 33 -9.30 -30.36 6.47
C GLY A 33 -10.18 -29.30 7.13
N LEU A 34 -9.82 -28.05 6.85
CA LEU A 34 -10.62 -26.87 7.18
C LEU A 34 -12.06 -27.08 6.68
N ASP A 35 -13.06 -26.81 7.51
CA ASP A 35 -14.47 -26.93 7.10
C ASP A 35 -14.73 -26.18 5.78
N MET A 36 -15.52 -26.78 4.86
CA MET A 36 -15.73 -26.23 3.52
C MET A 36 -16.23 -24.78 3.59
N ASP A 37 -17.11 -24.49 4.54
CA ASP A 37 -17.63 -23.15 4.79
C ASP A 37 -16.52 -22.15 5.17
N THR A 38 -15.55 -22.58 5.97
CA THR A 38 -14.38 -21.77 6.36
C THR A 38 -13.44 -21.54 5.17
N GLN A 39 -13.31 -22.52 4.27
CA GLN A 39 -12.53 -22.36 3.03
C GLN A 39 -13.19 -21.33 2.11
N PHE A 40 -14.50 -21.41 1.91
CA PHE A 40 -15.25 -20.42 1.12
C PHE A 40 -15.17 -19.02 1.71
N LYS A 41 -15.34 -18.87 3.03
CA LYS A 41 -15.18 -17.59 3.72
C LYS A 41 -13.78 -17.03 3.54
N THR A 42 -12.76 -17.87 3.64
CA THR A 42 -11.36 -17.46 3.45
C THR A 42 -11.12 -16.95 2.03
N LEU A 43 -11.61 -17.67 1.01
CA LEU A 43 -11.53 -17.23 -0.39
C LEU A 43 -12.28 -15.92 -0.63
N TYR A 44 -13.46 -15.78 -0.03
CA TYR A 44 -14.24 -14.55 -0.06
C TYR A 44 -13.43 -13.40 0.53
N TYR A 45 -12.89 -13.54 1.74
CA TYR A 45 -12.07 -12.48 2.34
C TYR A 45 -10.84 -12.10 1.50
N ASP A 46 -10.16 -13.06 0.90
CA ASP A 46 -9.02 -12.81 0.00
C ASP A 46 -9.48 -12.02 -1.26
N LEU A 47 -10.63 -12.36 -1.85
CA LEU A 47 -11.20 -11.64 -3.00
C LEU A 47 -11.61 -10.20 -2.62
N PHE A 48 -12.32 -10.04 -1.50
CA PHE A 48 -12.78 -8.73 -1.03
C PHE A 48 -11.60 -7.79 -0.75
N SER A 49 -10.55 -8.32 -0.12
CA SER A 49 -9.32 -7.57 0.13
C SER A 49 -8.65 -7.11 -1.17
N LYS A 50 -8.63 -7.97 -2.19
CA LYS A 50 -8.11 -7.65 -3.52
C LYS A 50 -8.93 -6.57 -4.21
N GLU A 51 -10.26 -6.71 -4.26
CA GLU A 51 -11.14 -5.71 -4.89
C GLU A 51 -11.03 -4.34 -4.20
N LEU A 52 -10.99 -4.32 -2.86
CA LEU A 52 -10.82 -3.08 -2.10
C LEU A 52 -9.49 -2.41 -2.44
N SER A 53 -8.41 -3.19 -2.52
CA SER A 53 -7.09 -2.71 -2.92
C SER A 53 -7.10 -2.13 -4.33
N GLU A 54 -7.75 -2.80 -5.28
CA GLU A 54 -7.91 -2.32 -6.65
C GLU A 54 -8.72 -1.03 -6.72
N LYS A 55 -9.80 -0.91 -5.94
CA LYS A 55 -10.65 0.29 -5.85
C LYS A 55 -9.90 1.50 -5.28
N VAL A 56 -9.07 1.29 -4.27
CA VAL A 56 -8.21 2.35 -3.72
C VAL A 56 -7.17 2.77 -4.75
N ARG A 57 -6.52 1.81 -5.43
CA ARG A 57 -5.52 2.09 -6.48
C ARG A 57 -6.13 2.84 -7.66
N SER A 58 -7.33 2.48 -8.10
CA SER A 58 -8.02 3.16 -9.20
C SER A 58 -8.39 4.59 -8.83
N SER A 59 -8.88 4.80 -7.60
CA SER A 59 -9.19 6.14 -7.07
C SER A 59 -7.95 7.03 -7.01
N ILE A 60 -6.82 6.51 -6.49
CA ILE A 60 -5.53 7.22 -6.48
C ILE A 60 -5.07 7.52 -7.92
N ARG A 61 -5.22 6.58 -8.85
CA ARG A 61 -4.85 6.77 -10.25
C ARG A 61 -5.67 7.89 -10.91
N GLN A 62 -6.97 7.95 -10.64
CA GLN A 62 -7.85 9.00 -11.16
C GLN A 62 -7.47 10.39 -10.64
N ILE A 63 -7.10 10.50 -9.36
CA ILE A 63 -6.63 11.77 -8.80
C ILE A 63 -5.29 12.17 -9.43
N LYS A 64 -4.38 11.20 -9.63
CA LYS A 64 -3.10 11.44 -10.33
C LYS A 64 -3.29 11.86 -11.79
N SER A 65 -4.25 11.29 -12.52
CA SER A 65 -4.54 11.69 -13.91
C SER A 65 -5.11 13.11 -14.01
N GLN A 66 -5.68 13.64 -12.94
CA GLN A 66 -6.10 15.05 -12.86
C GLN A 66 -4.94 16.00 -12.54
N GLY A 67 -3.71 15.51 -12.41
CA GLY A 67 -2.54 16.32 -12.04
C GLY A 67 -2.50 16.73 -10.57
N LYS A 68 -3.41 16.21 -9.73
CA LYS A 68 -3.47 16.54 -8.31
C LYS A 68 -2.41 15.78 -7.53
N ASN A 69 -1.69 16.50 -6.69
CA ASN A 69 -0.73 15.90 -5.79
C ASN A 69 -1.46 15.26 -4.58
N ILE A 70 -1.11 14.02 -4.26
CA ILE A 70 -1.68 13.23 -3.17
C ILE A 70 -0.63 13.00 -2.07
N ASN A 71 0.63 13.27 -2.36
CA ASN A 71 1.72 13.02 -1.43
C ASN A 71 1.56 13.90 -0.21
N TRP A 72 1.91 13.38 0.95
CA TRP A 72 1.86 14.13 2.20
C TRP A 72 2.79 15.34 2.18
N ALA A 73 4.01 15.16 1.68
CA ALA A 73 5.03 16.20 1.53
C ALA A 73 5.26 16.56 0.05
N ALA A 74 5.58 17.82 -0.20
CA ALA A 74 6.03 18.28 -1.51
C ALA A 74 7.49 17.79 -1.75
N PRO A 75 7.88 17.52 -3.01
CA PRO A 75 9.27 17.26 -3.37
C PRO A 75 10.19 18.45 -3.00
N PHE A 76 11.47 18.18 -2.79
CA PHE A 76 12.46 19.23 -2.51
C PHE A 76 12.50 20.29 -3.63
N GLY A 77 12.64 21.57 -3.26
CA GLY A 77 12.50 22.70 -4.20
C GLY A 77 11.06 23.18 -4.41
N TYR A 78 10.09 22.51 -3.78
CA TYR A 78 8.68 22.85 -3.87
C TYR A 78 7.99 22.84 -2.50
N ILE A 79 6.92 23.61 -2.37
CA ILE A 79 6.05 23.68 -1.19
C ILE A 79 4.59 23.43 -1.60
N LYS A 80 3.78 22.96 -0.65
CA LYS A 80 2.33 22.84 -0.89
C LYS A 80 1.70 24.22 -0.94
N ASP A 81 0.74 24.39 -1.85
CA ASP A 81 -0.05 25.61 -1.89
C ASP A 81 -0.90 25.70 -0.60
N PRO A 82 -0.84 26.82 0.17
CA PRO A 82 -1.68 27.01 1.34
C PRO A 82 -3.18 27.11 1.02
N LYS A 83 -3.55 27.38 -0.23
CA LYS A 83 -4.95 27.47 -0.68
C LYS A 83 -5.49 26.15 -1.24
N ASP A 84 -4.63 25.34 -1.86
CA ASP A 84 -4.99 24.02 -2.40
C ASP A 84 -3.97 22.95 -2.02
N LYS A 85 -4.39 22.01 -1.16
CA LYS A 85 -3.56 20.88 -0.70
C LYS A 85 -3.11 19.95 -1.84
N HIS A 86 -3.80 20.00 -2.99
CA HIS A 86 -3.47 19.20 -4.17
C HIS A 86 -2.53 19.91 -5.15
N SER A 87 -2.29 21.20 -4.96
CA SER A 87 -1.37 21.99 -5.77
C SER A 87 -0.02 22.13 -5.08
N ILE A 88 1.02 22.25 -5.90
CA ILE A 88 2.39 22.45 -5.46
C ILE A 88 2.93 23.71 -6.14
N ILE A 89 3.53 24.58 -5.34
CA ILE A 89 4.16 25.83 -5.76
C ILE A 89 5.68 25.75 -5.55
N ILE A 90 6.43 26.54 -6.30
CA ILE A 90 7.90 26.58 -6.25
C ILE A 90 8.32 27.23 -4.92
N ASP A 91 9.25 26.62 -4.20
CA ASP A 91 9.86 27.23 -3.01
C ASP A 91 11.02 28.12 -3.43
N GLU A 92 10.85 29.44 -3.36
CA GLU A 92 11.90 30.41 -3.75
C GLU A 92 13.21 30.22 -2.98
N LYS A 93 13.17 29.68 -1.75
CA LYS A 93 14.38 29.48 -0.94
C LYS A 93 15.22 28.29 -1.39
N THR A 94 14.60 27.22 -1.89
CA THR A 94 15.29 25.95 -2.20
C THR A 94 15.28 25.61 -3.68
N ALA A 95 14.44 26.26 -4.49
CA ALA A 95 14.33 26.00 -5.92
C ALA A 95 15.62 26.27 -6.70
N PHE A 96 16.47 27.18 -6.24
CA PHE A 96 17.76 27.44 -6.90
C PHE A 96 18.68 26.22 -6.85
N ILE A 97 18.67 25.46 -5.75
CA ILE A 97 19.50 24.27 -5.55
C ILE A 97 19.12 23.20 -6.57
N VAL A 98 17.82 23.00 -6.79
CA VAL A 98 17.32 22.02 -7.78
C VAL A 98 17.72 22.45 -9.18
N LYS A 99 17.56 23.74 -9.52
CA LYS A 99 17.99 24.25 -10.85
C LYS A 99 19.49 24.08 -11.07
N GLU A 100 20.30 24.44 -10.10
CA GLU A 100 21.76 24.32 -10.17
C GLU A 100 22.20 22.85 -10.32
N ALA A 101 21.59 21.93 -9.57
CA ALA A 101 21.85 20.50 -9.71
C ALA A 101 21.55 19.98 -11.13
N PHE A 102 20.42 20.39 -11.72
CA PHE A 102 20.09 20.05 -13.11
C PHE A 102 21.07 20.69 -14.11
N ASP A 103 21.48 21.94 -13.89
CA ASP A 103 22.44 22.64 -14.75
C ASP A 103 23.82 21.97 -14.72
N LEU A 104 24.26 21.47 -13.56
CA LEU A 104 25.51 20.71 -13.43
C LEU A 104 25.43 19.37 -14.16
N LEU A 105 24.31 18.64 -14.03
CA LEU A 105 24.09 17.41 -14.79
C LEU A 105 24.11 17.65 -16.30
N LEU A 106 23.48 18.73 -16.78
CA LEU A 106 23.49 19.10 -18.21
C LEU A 106 24.89 19.46 -18.72
N LYS A 107 25.76 20.00 -17.87
CA LYS A 107 27.18 20.27 -18.18
C LYS A 107 28.05 19.01 -18.21
N GLY A 108 27.49 17.84 -17.91
CA GLY A 108 28.17 16.55 -17.99
C GLY A 108 28.82 16.09 -16.69
N TYR A 109 28.53 16.73 -15.55
CA TYR A 109 28.98 16.25 -14.25
C TYR A 109 28.22 14.97 -13.87
N SER A 110 28.91 14.03 -13.23
CA SER A 110 28.28 12.79 -12.75
C SER A 110 27.47 13.03 -11.48
N CYS A 111 26.48 12.18 -11.19
CA CYS A 111 25.63 12.29 -9.98
C CYS A 111 26.41 12.23 -8.65
N ILE A 112 27.70 11.86 -8.66
CA ILE A 112 28.56 11.84 -7.47
C ILE A 112 29.17 13.23 -7.21
N GLN A 113 29.24 14.05 -8.25
CA GLN A 113 29.88 15.38 -8.23
C GLN A 113 28.86 16.52 -8.07
N VAL A 114 27.56 16.20 -8.08
CA VAL A 114 26.41 17.11 -7.89
C VAL A 114 25.81 16.86 -6.52
#